data_AF-A0A0S8L202-F1
#
_entry.id   AF-A0A0S8L202-F1
#
_cell.length_a   1.000
_cell.length_b   1.000
_cell.length_c   1.000
_cell.angle_alpha   90.00
_cell.angle_beta   90.00
_cell.angle_gamma   90.00
#
_symmetry.space_group_name_H-M   'P 1'
#
loop_
_entity.id
_entity.type
_entity.pdbx_description
1 polymer ?
#
loop_
_entity_poly.entity_id
_entity_poly.type
_entity_poly.pdbx_seq_one_letter_code
_entity_poly.pdbx_strand_id
1 'polypeptide(L)'
;MDKTETPNAVREIRINPIVPSESVLVATARSLRPKKAEALVPRDTRKHVETCPFCAGNEAMTPPQIKSYPSDGTWSVRIVENLYPVLGDDRSNPNLTFGLQQTIDGYGRHEVIIDHSEHGTALHEMSEQHLALLFRAYRERMEQLYRSNNRLRYVLVFKNFGPAAGASIAHTHSQIIATPVIPDNVQAEVAESRRFYQKNHRCIFCSLIDEALTFEATIYDRESGEIRRRINVGQYVIERGQRFIAIKPFASRYEWEVHILPLKHQSDYLRVSADDYADLARIMRRTMARLESVLGGVQYNFFLHSLPHDAGCEECDASYHWHIEITPRTSIPTGFELGSGLFVNTVAPEAAAEKLRNAAID
;
A
#
# COMPACT_ATOMS: atom_id res chain seq x y z
N MET A 1 -0.87 -22.29 41.56
CA MET A 1 0.07 -21.29 41.05
C MET A 1 0.47 -21.73 39.67
N ASP A 2 -0.35 -21.35 38.69
CA ASP A 2 -0.15 -21.74 37.31
C ASP A 2 0.81 -20.73 36.68
N LYS A 3 1.95 -21.20 36.17
CA LYS A 3 2.90 -20.36 35.45
C LYS A 3 2.27 -20.06 34.10
N THR A 4 1.55 -18.94 33.99
CA THR A 4 1.16 -18.36 32.71
C THR A 4 2.43 -18.20 31.88
N GLU A 5 2.58 -18.98 30.81
CA GLU A 5 3.61 -18.82 29.80
C GLU A 5 3.53 -17.37 29.29
N THR A 6 4.48 -16.54 29.71
CA THR A 6 4.71 -15.25 29.05
C THR A 6 5.01 -15.55 27.59
N PRO A 7 4.27 -14.97 26.62
CA PRO A 7 4.61 -15.10 25.21
C PRO A 7 6.09 -14.76 25.04
N ASN A 8 6.85 -15.61 24.34
CA ASN A 8 8.29 -15.39 24.14
C ASN A 8 8.52 -13.95 23.66
N ALA A 9 9.10 -13.12 24.54
CA ALA A 9 9.34 -11.72 24.26
C ALA A 9 10.44 -11.61 23.21
N VAL A 10 10.08 -11.25 21.99
CA VAL A 10 11.02 -11.06 20.87
C VAL A 10 11.55 -9.62 20.93
N ARG A 11 12.87 -9.48 20.78
CA ARG A 11 13.60 -8.22 20.63
C ARG A 11 14.68 -8.40 19.57
N GLU A 12 14.37 -8.01 18.34
CA GLU A 12 15.29 -8.17 17.21
C GLU A 12 15.12 -7.05 16.19
N ILE A 13 16.15 -6.84 15.37
CA ILE A 13 16.09 -5.98 14.20
C ILE A 13 15.87 -6.88 13.00
N ARG A 14 14.74 -6.70 12.30
CA ARG A 14 14.44 -7.40 11.05
C ARG A 14 14.85 -6.54 9.89
N ILE A 15 15.76 -7.07 9.09
CA ILE A 15 16.24 -6.38 7.89
C ILE A 15 15.16 -6.45 6.83
N ASN A 16 14.76 -5.29 6.31
CA ASN A 16 13.89 -5.23 5.15
C ASN A 16 14.72 -5.67 3.92
N PRO A 17 14.34 -6.76 3.23
CA PRO A 17 15.13 -7.28 2.11
C PRO A 17 15.08 -6.36 0.89
N ILE A 18 14.01 -5.58 0.72
CA ILE A 18 13.83 -4.67 -0.43
C ILE A 18 14.61 -3.38 -0.22
N VAL A 19 14.41 -2.73 0.93
CA VAL A 19 15.06 -1.47 1.28
C VAL A 19 15.70 -1.60 2.67
N PRO A 20 16.97 -2.00 2.77
CA PRO A 20 17.61 -2.27 4.06
C PRO A 20 17.62 -1.10 5.04
N SER A 21 17.58 0.15 4.56
CA SER A 21 17.46 1.34 5.41
C SER A 21 16.12 1.43 6.15
N GLU A 22 15.09 0.70 5.71
CA GLU A 22 13.77 0.63 6.34
C GLU A 22 13.63 -0.60 7.27
N SER A 23 14.74 -1.08 7.83
CA SER A 23 14.74 -2.18 8.79
C SER A 23 13.93 -1.84 10.05
N VAL A 24 13.32 -2.85 10.67
CA VAL A 24 12.32 -2.66 11.72
C VAL A 24 12.77 -3.30 13.03
N LEU A 25 12.54 -2.60 14.15
CA LEU A 25 12.72 -3.15 15.48
C LEU A 25 11.45 -3.89 15.91
N VAL A 26 11.51 -5.21 16.02
CA VAL A 26 10.40 -6.02 16.56
C VAL A 26 10.60 -6.19 18.06
N ALA A 27 9.67 -5.65 18.85
CA ALA A 27 9.76 -5.61 20.31
C ALA A 27 8.42 -5.97 20.99
N THR A 28 8.09 -7.27 21.06
CA THR A 28 6.74 -7.73 21.46
C THR A 28 6.40 -7.42 22.92
N ALA A 29 7.39 -7.36 23.81
CA ALA A 29 7.17 -6.97 25.21
C ALA A 29 6.62 -5.54 25.39
N ARG A 30 6.79 -4.65 24.40
CA ARG A 30 6.22 -3.28 24.46
C ARG A 30 4.70 -3.28 24.34
N SER A 31 4.09 -4.35 23.84
CA SER A 31 2.62 -4.49 23.79
C SER A 31 1.97 -4.54 25.18
N LEU A 32 2.71 -4.97 26.21
CA LEU A 32 2.26 -5.06 27.60
C LEU A 32 2.24 -3.71 28.34
N ARG A 33 2.77 -2.64 27.72
CA ARG A 33 2.74 -1.30 28.32
C ARG A 33 1.27 -0.87 28.46
N PRO A 34 0.85 -0.29 29.59
CA PRO A 34 -0.49 0.27 29.72
C PRO A 34 -0.75 1.27 28.59
N LYS A 35 -1.59 0.88 27.63
CA LYS A 35 -2.09 1.77 26.58
C LYS A 35 -3.44 2.28 27.05
N LYS A 36 -3.67 3.59 26.95
CA LYS A 36 -5.05 4.10 26.96
C LYS A 36 -5.67 3.53 25.69
N ALA A 37 -6.71 2.71 25.80
CA ALA A 37 -7.39 2.19 24.63
C ALA A 37 -7.79 3.40 23.76
N GLU A 38 -7.25 3.48 22.55
CA GLU A 38 -7.68 4.49 21.60
C GLU A 38 -9.16 4.22 21.34
N ALA A 39 -10.01 5.22 21.59
CA ALA A 39 -11.43 5.08 21.32
C ALA A 39 -11.60 4.83 19.83
N LEU A 40 -12.24 3.71 19.48
CA LEU A 40 -12.64 3.45 18.10
C LEU A 40 -13.52 4.63 17.66
N VAL A 41 -13.08 5.36 16.65
CA VAL A 41 -13.89 6.43 16.06
C VAL A 41 -14.94 5.74 15.20
N PRO A 42 -16.25 5.86 15.51
CA PRO A 42 -17.27 5.23 14.71
C PRO A 42 -17.24 5.78 13.28
N ARG A 43 -17.25 4.86 12.30
CA ARG A 43 -17.32 5.20 10.88
C ARG A 43 -18.72 5.69 10.54
N ASP A 44 -18.80 6.75 9.73
CA ASP A 44 -20.05 7.18 9.12
C ASP A 44 -20.45 6.20 8.00
N THR A 45 -21.52 5.43 8.21
CA THR A 45 -22.02 4.43 7.25
C THR A 45 -23.20 4.93 6.42
N ARG A 46 -23.56 6.22 6.51
CA ARG A 46 -24.66 6.79 5.72
C ARG A 46 -24.38 6.61 4.24
N LYS A 47 -25.42 6.41 3.44
CA LYS A 47 -25.30 6.33 1.98
C LYS A 47 -25.12 7.70 1.33
N HIS A 48 -25.71 8.74 1.93
CA HIS A 48 -25.66 10.09 1.40
C HIS A 48 -25.61 11.10 2.55
N VAL A 49 -24.86 12.17 2.35
CA VAL A 49 -24.72 13.30 3.28
C VAL A 49 -24.80 14.58 2.47
N GLU A 50 -25.82 15.41 2.71
CA GLU A 50 -26.10 16.61 1.91
C GLU A 50 -24.91 17.59 1.86
N THR A 51 -24.15 17.70 2.95
CA THR A 51 -23.00 18.60 3.04
C THR A 51 -21.71 18.02 2.44
N CYS A 52 -21.71 16.76 2.00
CA CYS A 52 -20.52 16.12 1.47
C CYS A 52 -20.41 16.38 -0.04
N PRO A 53 -19.31 17.01 -0.51
CA PRO A 53 -19.14 17.32 -1.94
C PRO A 53 -18.96 16.07 -2.82
N PHE A 54 -18.62 14.92 -2.23
CA PHE A 54 -18.34 13.69 -2.96
C PHE A 54 -19.55 12.77 -3.09
N CYS A 55 -20.67 13.05 -2.41
CA CYS A 55 -21.90 12.29 -2.60
C CYS A 55 -22.50 12.50 -3.99
N ALA A 56 -23.08 11.45 -4.58
CA ALA A 56 -23.85 11.58 -5.81
C ALA A 56 -25.00 12.60 -5.65
N GLY A 57 -25.16 13.49 -6.62
CA GLY A 57 -26.09 14.63 -6.59
C GLY A 57 -25.46 15.96 -6.13
N ASN A 58 -24.26 15.92 -5.54
CA ASN A 58 -23.53 17.11 -5.07
C ASN A 58 -22.37 17.51 -6.01
N GLU A 59 -22.42 17.13 -7.28
CA GLU A 59 -21.30 17.34 -8.23
C GLU A 59 -20.95 18.83 -8.41
N ALA A 60 -21.91 19.73 -8.24
CA ALA A 60 -21.70 21.18 -8.28
C ALA A 60 -20.79 21.70 -7.15
N MET A 61 -20.55 20.91 -6.10
CA MET A 61 -19.65 21.26 -4.98
C MET A 61 -18.19 20.84 -5.22
N THR A 62 -17.89 20.23 -6.37
CA THR A 62 -16.53 19.81 -6.74
C THR A 62 -16.01 20.59 -7.95
N PRO A 63 -14.68 20.64 -8.16
CA PRO A 63 -14.11 21.10 -9.43
C PRO A 63 -14.66 20.32 -10.63
N PRO A 64 -14.46 20.84 -11.86
CA PRO A 64 -14.92 20.18 -13.08
C PRO A 64 -14.52 18.71 -13.14
N GLN A 65 -15.46 17.88 -13.58
CA GLN A 65 -15.22 16.45 -13.75
C GLN A 65 -14.18 16.21 -14.85
N ILE A 66 -13.17 15.41 -14.51
CA ILE A 66 -12.18 14.90 -15.48
C ILE A 66 -12.74 13.66 -16.17
N LYS A 67 -13.28 12.72 -15.38
CA LYS A 67 -13.80 11.44 -15.89
C LYS A 67 -14.80 10.82 -14.92
N SER A 68 -15.77 10.07 -15.42
CA SER A 68 -16.66 9.23 -14.62
C SER A 68 -16.82 7.86 -15.22
N TYR A 69 -17.22 6.90 -14.39
CA TYR A 69 -17.51 5.53 -14.76
C TYR A 69 -18.86 5.11 -14.15
N PRO A 70 -19.90 4.85 -14.95
CA PRO A 70 -19.99 5.10 -16.40
C PRO A 70 -19.84 6.60 -16.76
N SER A 71 -19.62 6.90 -18.05
CA SER A 71 -19.48 8.28 -18.56
C SER A 71 -20.78 9.07 -18.50
N ASP A 72 -21.91 8.37 -18.54
CA ASP A 72 -23.26 8.89 -18.58
C ASP A 72 -24.12 8.26 -17.48
N GLY A 73 -25.09 9.03 -16.98
CA GLY A 73 -25.97 8.59 -15.90
C GLY A 73 -25.34 8.68 -14.51
N THR A 74 -25.76 7.78 -13.61
CA THR A 74 -25.25 7.73 -12.24
C THR A 74 -23.87 7.09 -12.23
N TRP A 75 -22.86 7.87 -11.85
CA TRP A 75 -21.49 7.40 -11.76
C TRP A 75 -21.28 6.49 -10.54
N SER A 76 -20.42 5.49 -10.69
CA SER A 76 -19.91 4.63 -9.62
C SER A 76 -18.54 5.11 -9.13
N VAL A 77 -17.68 5.55 -10.05
CA VAL A 77 -16.37 6.16 -9.76
C VAL A 77 -16.29 7.48 -10.50
N ARG A 78 -15.77 8.52 -9.86
CA ARG A 78 -15.64 9.86 -10.45
C ARG A 78 -14.27 10.47 -10.13
N ILE A 79 -13.65 11.10 -11.13
CA ILE A 79 -12.35 11.75 -11.03
C ILE A 79 -12.54 13.24 -11.24
N VAL A 80 -12.02 14.04 -10.31
CA VAL A 80 -12.04 15.51 -10.33
C VAL A 80 -10.65 16.04 -10.01
N GLU A 81 -10.37 17.28 -10.42
CA GLU A 81 -9.18 17.97 -9.92
C GLU A 81 -9.26 18.14 -8.40
N ASN A 82 -8.11 18.10 -7.72
CA ASN A 82 -8.07 18.47 -6.31
C ASN A 82 -8.25 19.99 -6.21
N LEU A 83 -9.17 20.46 -5.35
CA LEU A 83 -9.42 21.90 -5.15
C LEU A 83 -8.20 22.63 -4.57
N TYR A 84 -7.32 21.91 -3.88
CA TYR A 84 -6.08 22.41 -3.30
C TYR A 84 -4.89 21.56 -3.80
N PRO A 85 -4.52 21.69 -5.08
CA PRO A 85 -3.49 20.84 -5.67
C PRO A 85 -2.10 21.20 -5.10
N VAL A 86 -1.28 20.18 -4.84
CA VAL A 86 0.10 20.37 -4.35
C VAL A 86 1.06 20.66 -5.51
N LEU A 87 0.69 20.25 -6.73
CA LEU A 87 1.41 20.47 -7.97
C LEU A 87 0.43 20.97 -9.03
N GLY A 88 0.89 21.85 -9.91
CA GLY A 88 0.05 22.46 -10.94
C GLY A 88 0.88 22.99 -12.10
N ASP A 89 0.23 23.41 -13.17
CA ASP A 89 0.82 24.03 -14.35
C ASP A 89 0.37 25.48 -14.54
N ASP A 90 -0.19 26.09 -13.49
CA ASP A 90 -0.69 27.46 -13.47
C ASP A 90 0.44 28.49 -13.59
N ARG A 91 1.67 28.13 -13.21
CA ARG A 91 2.86 29.00 -13.27
C ARG A 91 4.10 28.24 -13.69
N SER A 92 4.83 28.77 -14.66
CA SER A 92 6.19 28.30 -14.98
C SER A 92 7.18 29.10 -14.14
N ASN A 93 7.80 28.45 -13.15
CA ASN A 93 8.87 29.07 -12.37
C ASN A 93 10.25 28.63 -12.92
N PRO A 94 11.20 29.56 -13.10
CA PRO A 94 12.55 29.19 -13.48
C PRO A 94 13.20 28.36 -12.37
N ASN A 95 13.95 27.33 -12.76
CA ASN A 95 14.75 26.56 -11.82
C ASN A 95 15.84 27.47 -11.21
N LEU A 96 16.05 27.35 -9.89
CA LEU A 96 17.14 28.03 -9.18
C LEU A 96 18.21 27.02 -8.81
N THR A 97 19.47 27.38 -8.97
CA THR A 97 20.58 26.63 -8.39
C THR A 97 21.60 27.62 -7.84
N PHE A 98 21.76 27.62 -6.51
CA PHE A 98 22.69 28.46 -5.78
C PHE A 98 23.38 27.65 -4.68
N GLY A 99 24.58 27.14 -4.97
CA GLY A 99 25.29 26.23 -4.07
C GLY A 99 24.48 24.95 -3.83
N LEU A 100 24.07 24.71 -2.58
CA LEU A 100 23.20 23.58 -2.18
C LEU A 100 21.71 23.89 -2.33
N GLN A 101 21.32 25.16 -2.53
CA GLN A 101 19.93 25.55 -2.68
C GLN A 101 19.50 25.30 -4.12
N GLN A 102 18.47 24.47 -4.28
CA GLN A 102 17.92 24.13 -5.58
C GLN A 102 16.40 24.24 -5.52
N THR A 103 15.81 24.81 -6.57
CA THR A 103 14.37 24.74 -6.81
C THR A 103 14.13 24.22 -8.21
N ILE A 104 13.16 23.32 -8.32
CA ILE A 104 12.61 22.90 -9.60
C ILE A 104 11.17 23.36 -9.69
N ASP A 105 10.68 23.54 -10.91
CA ASP A 105 9.28 23.87 -11.17
C ASP A 105 8.32 22.82 -10.56
N GLY A 106 7.32 23.29 -9.81
CA GLY A 106 6.32 22.48 -9.09
C GLY A 106 5.25 21.88 -10.01
N TYR A 107 5.65 21.49 -11.21
CA TYR A 107 4.78 20.97 -12.24
C TYR A 107 4.25 19.59 -11.89
N GLY A 108 2.95 19.37 -12.06
CA GLY A 108 2.35 18.04 -11.88
C GLY A 108 0.83 18.05 -11.98
N ARG A 109 0.23 16.97 -11.50
CA ARG A 109 -1.23 16.84 -11.38
C ARG A 109 -1.57 16.30 -10.00
N HIS A 110 -2.62 16.84 -9.41
CA HIS A 110 -3.19 16.33 -8.17
C HIS A 110 -4.70 16.20 -8.34
N GLU A 111 -5.19 14.97 -8.31
CA GLU A 111 -6.59 14.67 -8.60
C GLU A 111 -7.17 13.76 -7.52
N VAL A 112 -8.47 13.87 -7.32
CA VAL A 112 -9.24 13.05 -6.39
C VAL A 112 -10.04 12.04 -7.19
N ILE A 113 -9.94 10.77 -6.78
CA ILE A 113 -10.73 9.67 -7.30
C ILE A 113 -11.76 9.33 -6.23
N ILE A 114 -13.00 9.73 -6.45
CA ILE A 114 -14.12 9.38 -5.59
C ILE A 114 -14.45 7.92 -5.87
N ASP A 115 -14.11 7.06 -4.90
CA ASP A 115 -14.03 5.61 -5.12
C ASP A 115 -15.41 4.97 -5.25
N HIS A 116 -16.46 5.58 -4.69
CA HIS A 116 -17.83 5.06 -4.70
C HIS A 116 -18.84 6.22 -4.63
N SER A 117 -20.07 6.04 -5.11
CA SER A 117 -21.11 7.07 -5.08
C SER A 117 -21.78 7.23 -3.72
N GLU A 118 -21.87 6.15 -2.96
CA GLU A 118 -22.33 6.15 -1.57
C GLU A 118 -21.22 6.59 -0.61
N HIS A 119 -21.59 7.38 0.40
CA HIS A 119 -20.68 8.07 1.31
C HIS A 119 -19.85 7.13 2.18
N GLY A 120 -20.52 6.26 2.95
CA GLY A 120 -19.88 5.49 3.99
C GLY A 120 -19.15 4.24 3.53
N THR A 121 -19.21 3.85 2.25
CA THR A 121 -18.75 2.54 1.78
C THR A 121 -17.25 2.32 1.98
N ALA A 122 -16.85 1.25 2.68
CA ALA A 122 -15.47 0.81 2.81
C ALA A 122 -15.08 -0.18 1.71
N LEU A 123 -13.77 -0.35 1.44
CA LEU A 123 -13.29 -1.23 0.35
C LEU A 123 -13.77 -2.69 0.46
N HIS A 124 -13.90 -3.23 1.68
CA HIS A 124 -14.38 -4.61 1.87
C HIS A 124 -15.90 -4.77 1.64
N GLU A 125 -16.66 -3.67 1.69
CA GLU A 125 -18.10 -3.62 1.44
C GLU A 125 -18.42 -3.45 -0.06
N MET A 126 -17.45 -3.02 -0.87
CA MET A 126 -17.60 -2.90 -2.31
C MET A 126 -17.67 -4.27 -2.98
N SER A 127 -18.48 -4.38 -4.03
CA SER A 127 -18.50 -5.59 -4.86
C SER A 127 -17.16 -5.76 -5.59
N GLU A 128 -16.82 -7.01 -5.93
CA GLU A 128 -15.59 -7.30 -6.68
C GLU A 128 -15.62 -6.65 -8.07
N GLN A 129 -16.80 -6.55 -8.69
CA GLN A 129 -16.96 -5.84 -9.96
C GLN A 129 -16.65 -4.35 -9.83
N HIS A 130 -17.07 -3.73 -8.72
CA HIS A 130 -16.79 -2.32 -8.45
C HIS A 130 -15.31 -2.07 -8.18
N LEU A 131 -14.66 -2.92 -7.37
CA LEU A 131 -13.22 -2.83 -7.14
C LEU A 131 -12.41 -3.05 -8.43
N ALA A 132 -12.83 -3.99 -9.27
CA ALA A 132 -12.20 -4.20 -10.58
C ALA A 132 -12.33 -2.96 -11.47
N LEU A 133 -13.49 -2.29 -11.47
CA LEU A 133 -13.68 -1.01 -12.15
C LEU A 133 -12.77 0.08 -11.58
N LEU A 134 -12.64 0.16 -10.25
CA LEU A 134 -11.79 1.15 -9.57
C LEU A 134 -10.32 0.97 -9.92
N PHE A 135 -9.80 -0.25 -9.86
CA PHE A 135 -8.41 -0.56 -10.25
C PHE A 135 -8.14 -0.29 -11.73
N ARG A 136 -9.11 -0.61 -12.59
CA ARG A 136 -9.06 -0.22 -14.00
C ARG A 136 -9.03 1.30 -14.17
N ALA A 137 -9.84 2.05 -13.43
CA ALA A 137 -9.86 3.51 -13.46
C ALA A 137 -8.50 4.11 -13.06
N TYR A 138 -7.84 3.55 -12.04
CA TYR A 138 -6.47 3.92 -11.67
C TYR A 138 -5.51 3.72 -12.84
N ARG A 139 -5.50 2.52 -13.44
CA ARG A 139 -4.60 2.19 -14.55
C ARG A 139 -4.82 3.12 -15.75
N GLU A 140 -6.07 3.31 -16.14
CA GLU A 140 -6.41 4.21 -17.24
C GLU A 140 -6.00 5.65 -16.96
N ARG A 141 -6.18 6.15 -15.73
CA ARG A 141 -5.80 7.52 -15.40
C ARG A 141 -4.29 7.71 -15.32
N MET A 142 -3.56 6.77 -14.72
CA MET A 142 -2.10 6.76 -14.70
C MET A 142 -1.54 6.81 -16.13
N GLU A 143 -2.07 5.98 -17.03
CA GLU A 143 -1.65 5.96 -18.44
C GLU A 143 -1.92 7.29 -19.15
N GLN A 144 -3.08 7.91 -18.91
CA GLN A 144 -3.40 9.23 -19.46
C GLN A 144 -2.44 10.32 -18.95
N LEU A 145 -2.10 10.28 -17.66
CA LEU A 145 -1.18 11.24 -17.04
C LEU A 145 0.21 11.13 -17.65
N TYR A 146 0.81 9.94 -17.72
CA TYR A 146 2.13 9.76 -18.35
C TYR A 146 2.15 10.17 -19.83
N ARG A 147 1.06 9.92 -20.58
CA ARG A 147 0.95 10.39 -21.97
C ARG A 147 0.79 11.90 -22.10
N SER A 148 0.23 12.56 -21.10
CA SER A 148 -0.08 13.99 -21.17
C SER A 148 1.17 14.86 -21.14
N ASN A 149 2.23 14.44 -20.45
CA ASN A 149 3.48 15.19 -20.36
C ASN A 149 4.68 14.32 -19.98
N ASN A 150 5.75 14.38 -20.79
CA ASN A 150 6.99 13.63 -20.59
C ASN A 150 7.84 14.09 -19.40
N ARG A 151 7.53 15.24 -18.79
CA ARG A 151 8.16 15.72 -17.56
C ARG A 151 7.75 14.88 -16.36
N LEU A 152 6.60 14.22 -16.40
CA LEU A 152 6.10 13.37 -15.32
C LEU A 152 6.92 12.08 -15.26
N ARG A 153 7.51 11.82 -14.10
CA ARG A 153 8.40 10.67 -13.87
C ARG A 153 7.78 9.60 -12.99
N TYR A 154 6.83 10.00 -12.15
CA TYR A 154 6.14 9.09 -11.26
C TYR A 154 4.69 9.50 -11.06
N VAL A 155 3.81 8.52 -11.00
CA VAL A 155 2.40 8.70 -10.68
C VAL A 155 2.07 7.78 -9.51
N LEU A 156 1.71 8.37 -8.38
CA LEU A 156 1.34 7.65 -7.17
C LEU A 156 -0.18 7.67 -7.00
N VAL A 157 -0.79 6.48 -6.95
CA VAL A 157 -2.15 6.32 -6.44
C VAL A 157 -2.06 5.93 -4.98
N PHE A 158 -2.76 6.67 -4.12
CA PHE A 158 -2.81 6.40 -2.69
C PHE A 158 -4.18 6.70 -2.11
N LYS A 159 -4.46 6.13 -0.93
CA LYS A 159 -5.69 6.35 -0.19
C LYS A 159 -5.39 6.67 1.25
N ASN A 160 -6.17 7.58 1.82
CA ASN A 160 -6.23 7.84 3.25
C ASN A 160 -7.65 7.51 3.70
N PHE A 161 -7.82 6.52 4.59
CA PHE A 161 -9.13 6.11 5.09
C PHE A 161 -9.19 6.22 6.61
N GLY A 162 -10.03 7.11 7.10
CA GLY A 162 -10.20 7.42 8.52
C GLY A 162 -9.30 8.55 9.04
N PRO A 163 -9.71 9.26 10.11
CA PRO A 163 -8.95 10.38 10.67
C PRO A 163 -7.50 10.06 11.06
N ALA A 164 -7.24 8.87 11.63
CA ALA A 164 -5.90 8.44 12.04
C ALA A 164 -4.95 8.20 10.84
N ALA A 165 -5.50 8.02 9.64
CA ALA A 165 -4.75 7.93 8.38
C ALA A 165 -4.61 9.28 7.66
N GLY A 166 -5.11 10.38 8.25
CA GLY A 166 -5.05 11.71 7.66
C GLY A 166 -6.15 12.00 6.65
N ALA A 167 -7.27 11.27 6.67
CA ALA A 167 -8.42 11.58 5.84
C ALA A 167 -9.14 12.83 6.36
N SER A 168 -9.28 13.85 5.50
CA SER A 168 -10.03 15.08 5.80
C SER A 168 -11.52 14.98 5.46
N ILE A 169 -11.89 14.10 4.53
CA ILE A 169 -13.27 13.84 4.10
C ILE A 169 -13.59 12.37 4.38
N ALA A 170 -14.72 12.12 5.04
CA ALA A 170 -15.15 10.76 5.40
C ALA A 170 -15.57 9.91 4.20
N HIS A 171 -16.09 10.53 3.14
CA HIS A 171 -16.48 9.85 1.91
C HIS A 171 -15.30 9.09 1.31
N THR A 172 -15.50 7.83 0.94
CA THR A 172 -14.41 7.00 0.40
C THR A 172 -13.82 7.57 -0.90
N HIS A 173 -12.56 7.97 -0.84
CA HIS A 173 -11.83 8.46 -2.00
C HIS A 173 -10.37 8.03 -1.93
N SER A 174 -9.75 7.98 -3.09
CA SER A 174 -8.33 7.86 -3.29
C SER A 174 -7.83 9.12 -4.00
N GLN A 175 -6.53 9.29 -4.07
CA GLN A 175 -5.88 10.42 -4.72
C GLN A 175 -4.83 9.89 -5.68
N ILE A 176 -4.62 10.65 -6.75
CA ILE A 176 -3.56 10.38 -7.73
C ILE A 176 -2.73 11.65 -7.90
N ILE A 177 -1.43 11.52 -7.67
CA ILE A 177 -0.48 12.62 -7.83
C ILE A 177 0.57 12.22 -8.87
N ALA A 178 0.71 13.04 -9.90
CA ALA A 178 1.75 12.91 -10.91
C ALA A 178 2.86 13.94 -10.64
N THR A 179 4.08 13.46 -10.43
CA THR A 179 5.25 14.26 -10.04
C THR A 179 6.31 14.28 -11.15
N PRO A 180 7.12 15.36 -11.23
CA PRO A 180 8.25 15.43 -12.16
C PRO A 180 9.53 14.80 -11.56
N VAL A 181 9.43 14.30 -10.32
CA VAL A 181 10.50 13.66 -9.56
C VAL A 181 10.04 12.29 -9.08
N ILE A 182 10.98 11.36 -8.94
CA ILE A 182 10.74 10.06 -8.31
C ILE A 182 10.94 10.24 -6.80
N PRO A 183 9.97 9.89 -5.94
CA PRO A 183 10.14 9.95 -4.49
C PRO A 183 11.31 9.09 -4.01
N ASP A 184 12.04 9.55 -2.99
CA ASP A 184 13.27 8.89 -2.50
C ASP A 184 13.07 7.42 -2.09
N ASN A 185 11.94 7.09 -1.47
CA ASN A 185 11.62 5.72 -1.08
C ASN A 185 11.45 4.81 -2.32
N VAL A 186 10.74 5.28 -3.34
CA VAL A 186 10.58 4.54 -4.61
C VAL A 186 11.92 4.43 -5.34
N GLN A 187 12.73 5.49 -5.32
CA GLN A 187 14.07 5.45 -5.91
C GLN A 187 14.96 4.41 -5.22
N ALA A 188 14.88 4.31 -3.88
CA ALA A 188 15.59 3.29 -3.11
C ALA A 188 15.11 1.87 -3.46
N GLU A 189 13.79 1.65 -3.56
CA GLU A 189 13.22 0.36 -3.96
C GLU A 189 13.72 -0.06 -5.35
N VAL A 190 13.72 0.84 -6.33
CA VAL A 190 14.21 0.56 -7.70
C VAL A 190 15.71 0.29 -7.71
N ALA A 191 16.51 1.10 -7.00
CA ALA A 191 17.96 0.96 -6.96
C ALA A 191 18.41 -0.36 -6.32
N GLU A 192 17.82 -0.72 -5.17
CA GLU A 192 18.14 -1.98 -4.48
C GLU A 192 17.60 -3.19 -5.23
N SER A 193 16.43 -3.09 -5.87
CA SER A 193 15.92 -4.12 -6.78
C SER A 193 16.90 -4.39 -7.94
N ARG A 194 17.41 -3.32 -8.57
CA ARG A 194 18.41 -3.43 -9.64
C ARG A 194 19.70 -4.09 -9.13
N ARG A 195 20.19 -3.66 -7.96
CA ARG A 195 21.41 -4.22 -7.34
C ARG A 195 21.25 -5.71 -7.04
N PHE A 196 20.11 -6.12 -6.50
CA PHE A 196 19.81 -7.52 -6.23
C PHE A 196 19.74 -8.33 -7.53
N TYR A 197 19.09 -7.81 -8.57
CA TYR A 197 18.99 -8.48 -9.86
C TYR A 197 20.36 -8.65 -10.53
N GLN A 198 21.23 -7.64 -10.48
CA GLN A 198 22.59 -7.75 -11.04
C GLN A 198 23.42 -8.84 -10.38
N LYS A 199 23.21 -9.08 -9.08
CA LYS A 199 23.95 -10.10 -8.32
C LYS A 199 23.35 -11.50 -8.47
N ASN A 200 22.02 -11.62 -8.47
CA ASN A 200 21.32 -12.90 -8.33
C ASN A 200 20.59 -13.34 -9.61
N HIS A 201 20.48 -12.45 -10.61
CA HIS A 201 19.72 -12.64 -11.85
C HIS A 201 18.26 -13.04 -11.61
N ARG A 202 17.65 -12.51 -10.54
CA ARG A 202 16.25 -12.73 -10.15
C ARG A 202 15.66 -11.44 -9.61
N CYS A 203 14.37 -11.22 -9.85
CA CYS A 203 13.64 -10.13 -9.23
C CYS A 203 13.56 -10.37 -7.71
N ILE A 204 13.79 -9.30 -6.94
CA ILE A 204 13.80 -9.38 -5.47
C ILE A 204 12.41 -9.67 -4.90
N PHE A 205 11.36 -9.09 -5.46
CA PHE A 205 9.97 -9.35 -5.06
C PHE A 205 9.50 -10.74 -5.47
N CYS A 206 9.92 -11.25 -6.64
CA CYS A 206 9.65 -12.64 -7.00
C CYS A 206 10.30 -13.62 -6.03
N SER A 207 11.53 -13.32 -5.58
CA SER A 207 12.20 -14.11 -4.55
C SER A 207 11.45 -14.06 -3.22
N LEU A 208 10.93 -12.88 -2.82
CA LEU A 208 10.06 -12.73 -1.65
C LEU A 208 8.77 -13.55 -1.75
N ILE A 209 8.14 -13.58 -2.93
CA ILE A 209 6.94 -14.40 -3.20
C ILE A 209 7.28 -15.90 -3.10
N ASP A 210 8.36 -16.34 -3.73
CA ASP A 210 8.81 -17.74 -3.69
C ASP A 210 9.11 -18.20 -2.25
N GLU A 211 9.77 -17.33 -1.47
CA GLU A 211 9.98 -17.55 -0.03
C GLU A 211 8.66 -17.68 0.71
N ALA A 212 7.73 -16.74 0.52
CA ALA A 212 6.41 -16.78 1.16
C ALA A 212 5.58 -18.01 0.74
N LEU A 213 5.78 -18.56 -0.45
CA LEU A 213 5.13 -19.79 -0.90
C LEU A 213 5.82 -21.07 -0.41
N THR A 214 7.02 -20.96 0.17
CA THR A 214 7.75 -22.11 0.72
C THR A 214 7.19 -22.47 2.10
N PHE A 215 6.42 -23.54 2.19
CA PHE A 215 5.70 -23.89 3.42
C PHE A 215 6.62 -24.07 4.64
N GLU A 216 7.72 -24.81 4.48
CA GLU A 216 8.69 -25.06 5.54
C GLU A 216 10.10 -25.18 4.96
N ALA A 217 11.04 -24.42 5.50
CA ALA A 217 12.47 -24.58 5.27
C ALA A 217 13.08 -25.35 6.45
N THR A 218 13.53 -26.57 6.20
CA THR A 218 14.23 -27.39 7.19
C THR A 218 15.74 -27.29 6.98
N ILE A 219 16.44 -26.74 7.97
CA ILE A 219 17.90 -26.66 8.00
C ILE A 219 18.42 -27.90 8.73
N TYR A 220 19.21 -28.70 8.03
CA TYR A 220 19.87 -29.88 8.58
C TYR A 220 21.32 -29.58 8.96
N ASP A 221 21.79 -30.25 10.00
CA ASP A 221 23.21 -30.41 10.28
C ASP A 221 23.85 -31.27 9.19
N ARG A 222 24.93 -30.79 8.58
CA ARG A 222 25.54 -31.46 7.43
C ARG A 222 26.28 -32.74 7.78
N GLU A 223 26.72 -32.91 9.03
CA GLU A 223 27.52 -34.05 9.46
C GLU A 223 26.64 -35.13 10.11
N SER A 224 25.69 -34.73 10.95
CA SER A 224 24.81 -35.65 11.68
C SER A 224 23.47 -35.93 10.97
N GLY A 225 23.06 -35.07 10.02
CA GLY A 225 21.75 -35.17 9.36
C GLY A 225 20.58 -34.74 10.27
N GLU A 226 20.84 -34.27 11.48
CA GLU A 226 19.82 -33.81 12.40
C GLU A 226 19.20 -32.48 11.97
N ILE A 227 17.94 -32.27 12.32
CA ILE A 227 17.25 -31.01 12.02
C ILE A 227 17.73 -29.94 13.01
N ARG A 228 18.50 -28.97 12.52
CA ARG A 228 18.95 -27.81 13.29
C ARG A 228 17.85 -26.79 13.49
N ARG A 229 17.02 -26.55 12.47
CA ARG A 229 15.96 -25.54 12.52
C ARG A 229 14.87 -25.84 11.51
N ARG A 230 13.61 -25.70 11.91
CA ARG A 230 12.46 -25.63 11.00
C ARG A 230 11.97 -24.19 10.98
N ILE A 231 11.83 -23.63 9.79
CA ILE A 231 11.31 -22.28 9.58
C ILE A 231 10.05 -22.41 8.74
N ASN A 232 8.89 -22.13 9.31
CA ASN A 232 7.66 -22.04 8.55
C ASN A 232 7.68 -20.72 7.76
N VAL A 233 7.94 -20.74 6.44
CA VAL A 233 8.05 -19.50 5.65
C VAL A 233 6.67 -19.11 5.09
N GLY A 234 5.81 -20.10 4.87
CA GLY A 234 4.40 -19.93 4.49
C GLY A 234 3.54 -19.18 5.51
N GLN A 235 4.01 -19.02 6.74
CA GLN A 235 3.26 -18.36 7.80
C GLN A 235 2.89 -16.89 7.50
N TYR A 236 3.61 -16.24 6.59
CA TYR A 236 3.39 -14.84 6.21
C TYR A 236 2.28 -14.64 5.17
N VAL A 237 1.79 -15.70 4.54
CA VAL A 237 0.68 -15.60 3.58
C VAL A 237 -0.63 -15.39 4.32
N ILE A 238 -1.35 -14.34 3.95
CA ILE A 238 -2.66 -13.99 4.50
C ILE A 238 -3.77 -14.53 3.60
N GLU A 239 -3.65 -14.30 2.30
CA GLU A 239 -4.62 -14.71 1.30
C GLU A 239 -3.90 -14.97 -0.03
N ARG A 240 -4.33 -15.98 -0.78
CA ARG A 240 -3.76 -16.30 -2.09
C ARG A 240 -4.86 -16.42 -3.13
N GLY A 241 -4.60 -15.85 -4.30
CA GLY A 241 -5.45 -15.95 -5.46
C GLY A 241 -4.82 -16.71 -6.60
N GLN A 242 -5.50 -16.63 -7.74
CA GLN A 242 -5.01 -17.25 -8.97
C GLN A 242 -3.81 -16.47 -9.55
N ARG A 243 -3.81 -15.15 -9.35
CA ARG A 243 -2.88 -14.20 -9.96
C ARG A 243 -2.21 -13.28 -8.95
N PHE A 244 -2.79 -13.12 -7.76
CA PHE A 244 -2.26 -12.27 -6.69
C PHE A 244 -2.04 -13.01 -5.38
N ILE A 245 -1.17 -12.46 -4.53
CA ILE A 245 -0.93 -12.92 -3.16
C ILE A 245 -0.92 -11.73 -2.22
N ALA A 246 -1.54 -11.88 -1.05
CA ALA A 246 -1.45 -10.95 0.06
C ALA A 246 -0.55 -11.54 1.14
N ILE A 247 0.55 -10.85 1.46
CA ILE A 247 1.55 -11.29 2.43
C ILE A 247 1.75 -10.25 3.52
N LYS A 248 2.08 -10.72 4.71
CA LYS A 248 2.57 -9.92 5.83
C LYS A 248 4.10 -9.81 5.71
N PRO A 249 4.68 -8.62 5.45
CA PRO A 249 6.12 -8.51 5.28
C PRO A 249 6.89 -8.95 6.53
N PHE A 250 7.99 -9.68 6.34
CA PHE A 250 8.86 -10.12 7.44
C PHE A 250 9.34 -8.95 8.31
N ALA A 251 9.70 -7.83 7.67
CA ALA A 251 10.11 -6.58 8.31
C ALA A 251 9.04 -5.50 8.13
N SER A 252 7.78 -5.77 8.53
CA SER A 252 6.70 -4.78 8.42
C SER A 252 6.89 -3.59 9.36
N ARG A 253 6.87 -2.38 8.79
CA ARG A 253 6.96 -1.09 9.51
C ARG A 253 5.72 -0.86 10.37
N TYR A 254 4.55 -1.33 9.90
CA TYR A 254 3.29 -1.22 10.63
C TYR A 254 2.82 -2.57 11.16
N GLU A 255 2.18 -2.56 12.34
CA GLU A 255 1.77 -3.77 13.08
C GLU A 255 0.93 -4.73 12.22
N TRP A 256 0.04 -4.17 11.39
CA TRP A 256 -0.88 -4.93 10.53
C TRP A 256 -0.67 -4.66 9.04
N GLU A 257 0.53 -4.19 8.65
CA GLU A 257 0.90 -3.99 7.24
C GLU A 257 0.67 -5.24 6.39
N VAL A 258 0.13 -5.08 5.19
CA VAL A 258 -0.07 -6.15 4.21
C VAL A 258 0.39 -5.66 2.84
N HIS A 259 1.14 -6.48 2.12
CA HIS A 259 1.51 -6.23 0.73
C HIS A 259 0.74 -7.15 -0.20
N ILE A 260 0.16 -6.62 -1.26
CA ILE A 260 -0.48 -7.39 -2.33
C ILE A 260 0.41 -7.32 -3.57
N LEU A 261 0.84 -8.48 -4.08
CA LEU A 261 1.74 -8.59 -5.22
C LEU A 261 1.16 -9.53 -6.29
N PRO A 262 1.43 -9.27 -7.59
CA PRO A 262 1.21 -10.25 -8.64
C PRO A 262 2.10 -11.48 -8.45
N LEU A 263 1.57 -12.67 -8.71
CA LEU A 263 2.33 -13.93 -8.72
C LEU A 263 3.24 -14.01 -9.96
N LYS A 264 2.77 -13.49 -11.10
CA LYS A 264 3.56 -13.40 -12.32
C LYS A 264 4.34 -12.10 -12.30
N HIS A 265 5.65 -12.19 -12.53
CA HIS A 265 6.52 -11.02 -12.65
C HIS A 265 5.92 -9.92 -13.54
N GLN A 266 5.69 -8.75 -12.96
CA GLN A 266 5.23 -7.57 -13.65
C GLN A 266 5.77 -6.31 -12.95
N SER A 267 6.62 -5.56 -13.65
CA SER A 267 7.28 -4.35 -13.16
C SER A 267 6.33 -3.16 -13.03
N ASP A 268 5.41 -3.02 -13.98
CA ASP A 268 4.58 -1.83 -14.16
C ASP A 268 3.09 -2.20 -14.15
N TYR A 269 2.35 -1.55 -13.26
CA TYR A 269 0.90 -1.62 -13.13
C TYR A 269 0.15 -1.25 -14.43
N LEU A 270 0.77 -0.46 -15.32
CA LEU A 270 0.15 -0.16 -16.62
C LEU A 270 -0.04 -1.38 -17.53
N ARG A 271 0.64 -2.49 -17.24
CA ARG A 271 0.57 -3.76 -17.99
C ARG A 271 -0.50 -4.74 -17.48
N VAL A 272 -1.25 -4.35 -16.45
CA VAL A 272 -2.32 -5.17 -15.86
C VAL A 272 -3.43 -5.45 -16.87
N SER A 273 -3.84 -6.71 -16.98
CA SER A 273 -4.87 -7.20 -17.91
C SER A 273 -6.27 -7.22 -17.28
N ALA A 274 -7.30 -7.51 -18.09
CA ALA A 274 -8.68 -7.59 -17.60
C ALA A 274 -8.87 -8.67 -16.51
N ASP A 275 -8.25 -9.84 -16.69
CA ASP A 275 -8.32 -10.95 -15.73
C ASP A 275 -7.59 -10.64 -14.42
N ASP A 276 -6.56 -9.79 -14.47
CA ASP A 276 -5.86 -9.34 -13.27
C ASP A 276 -6.80 -8.51 -12.37
N TYR A 277 -7.65 -7.64 -12.92
CA TYR A 277 -8.56 -6.81 -12.11
C TYR A 277 -9.54 -7.65 -11.29
N ALA A 278 -10.04 -8.75 -11.85
CA ALA A 278 -10.99 -9.62 -11.15
C ALA A 278 -10.35 -10.30 -9.93
N ASP A 279 -9.17 -10.90 -10.09
CA ASP A 279 -8.49 -11.54 -8.95
C ASP A 279 -7.92 -10.52 -7.96
N LEU A 280 -7.43 -9.37 -8.44
CA LEU A 280 -6.98 -8.27 -7.58
C LEU A 280 -8.13 -7.72 -6.72
N ALA A 281 -9.31 -7.52 -7.31
CA ALA A 281 -10.52 -7.09 -6.60
C ALA A 281 -10.90 -8.07 -5.49
N ARG A 282 -10.91 -9.37 -5.80
CA ARG A 282 -11.19 -10.44 -4.83
C ARG A 282 -10.16 -10.45 -3.69
N ILE A 283 -8.87 -10.37 -4.02
CA ILE A 283 -7.79 -10.36 -3.01
C ILE A 283 -7.84 -9.10 -2.15
N MET A 284 -8.04 -7.93 -2.74
CA MET A 284 -8.19 -6.67 -2.00
C MET A 284 -9.38 -6.75 -1.05
N ARG A 285 -10.57 -7.13 -1.54
CA ARG A 285 -11.79 -7.22 -0.73
C ARG A 285 -11.60 -8.15 0.48
N ARG A 286 -11.08 -9.35 0.25
CA ARG A 286 -10.86 -10.36 1.29
C ARG A 286 -9.78 -9.94 2.28
N THR A 287 -8.70 -9.31 1.80
CA THR A 287 -7.63 -8.77 2.66
C THR A 287 -8.18 -7.67 3.58
N MET A 288 -8.96 -6.73 3.03
CA MET A 288 -9.59 -5.66 3.80
C MET A 288 -10.65 -6.18 4.76
N ALA A 289 -11.41 -7.23 4.40
CA ALA A 289 -12.37 -7.87 5.29
C ALA A 289 -11.69 -8.54 6.49
N ARG A 290 -10.53 -9.18 6.29
CA ARG A 290 -9.73 -9.77 7.38
C ARG A 290 -9.18 -8.70 8.30
N LEU A 291 -8.69 -7.59 7.74
CA LEU A 291 -8.23 -6.44 8.52
C LEU A 291 -9.37 -5.85 9.36
N GLU A 292 -10.55 -5.67 8.76
CA GLU A 292 -11.73 -5.19 9.48
C GLU A 292 -12.17 -6.15 10.59
N SER A 293 -12.22 -7.46 10.31
CA SER A 293 -12.59 -8.51 11.28
C SER A 293 -11.65 -8.54 12.49
N VAL A 294 -10.34 -8.32 12.28
CA VAL A 294 -9.34 -8.35 13.35
C VAL A 294 -9.25 -7.03 14.14
N LEU A 295 -9.42 -5.89 13.46
CA LEU A 295 -9.19 -4.57 14.06
C LEU A 295 -10.46 -3.84 14.50
N GLY A 296 -11.60 -4.11 13.86
CA GLY A 296 -12.89 -3.48 14.14
C GLY A 296 -12.90 -1.97 13.88
N GLY A 297 -13.04 -1.56 12.62
CA GLY A 297 -12.96 -0.15 12.19
C GLY A 297 -11.57 0.23 11.70
N VAL A 298 -11.01 -0.53 10.75
CA VAL A 298 -9.65 -0.32 10.27
C VAL A 298 -9.50 1.05 9.60
N GLN A 299 -8.58 1.85 10.12
CA GLN A 299 -8.11 3.09 9.48
C GLN A 299 -6.75 2.80 8.84
N TYR A 300 -6.54 3.24 7.61
CA TYR A 300 -5.37 2.81 6.84
C TYR A 300 -4.98 3.81 5.77
N ASN A 301 -3.71 3.75 5.39
CA ASN A 301 -3.29 4.22 4.08
C ASN A 301 -3.03 3.02 3.17
N PHE A 302 -3.26 3.17 1.87
CA PHE A 302 -2.63 2.26 0.90
C PHE A 302 -1.92 3.04 -0.19
N PHE A 303 -0.88 2.43 -0.75
CA PHE A 303 -0.06 2.99 -1.81
C PHE A 303 0.08 1.96 -2.93
N LEU A 304 -0.08 2.39 -4.18
CA LEU A 304 0.19 1.56 -5.36
C LEU A 304 1.55 1.95 -5.91
N HIS A 305 2.54 1.09 -5.73
CA HIS A 305 3.90 1.29 -6.22
C HIS A 305 4.02 0.63 -7.58
N SER A 306 4.28 1.42 -8.61
CA SER A 306 4.59 0.96 -9.97
C SER A 306 6.01 1.36 -10.39
N LEU A 307 6.52 0.80 -11.49
CA LEU A 307 7.79 1.23 -12.05
C LEU A 307 7.72 2.72 -12.45
N PRO A 308 8.71 3.57 -12.07
CA PRO A 308 8.79 4.94 -12.56
C PRO A 308 9.05 5.04 -14.07
N HIS A 309 8.51 6.08 -14.70
CA HIS A 309 8.68 6.35 -16.13
C HIS A 309 9.76 7.41 -16.33
N ASP A 310 11.00 6.98 -16.15
CA ASP A 310 12.18 7.78 -16.40
C ASP A 310 13.21 7.01 -17.22
N ALA A 311 14.06 7.72 -17.96
CA ALA A 311 15.11 7.12 -18.79
C ALA A 311 16.06 6.22 -17.96
N GLY A 312 16.29 6.54 -16.69
CA GLY A 312 17.09 5.71 -15.79
C GLY A 312 16.45 4.38 -15.38
N CYS A 313 15.15 4.19 -15.66
CA CYS A 313 14.36 3.03 -15.24
C CYS A 313 14.01 2.07 -16.39
N GLU A 314 14.41 2.35 -17.63
CA GLU A 314 14.06 1.53 -18.81
C GLU A 314 14.54 0.07 -18.70
N GLU A 315 15.70 -0.15 -18.07
CA GLU A 315 16.28 -1.49 -17.85
C GLU A 315 15.83 -2.14 -16.52
N CYS A 316 14.92 -1.51 -15.78
CA CYS A 316 14.48 -2.03 -14.48
C CYS A 316 13.37 -3.08 -14.58
N ASP A 317 12.87 -3.37 -15.78
CA ASP A 317 11.75 -4.27 -16.04
C ASP A 317 11.91 -5.66 -15.40
N ALA A 318 13.11 -6.25 -15.51
CA ALA A 318 13.39 -7.57 -14.96
C ALA A 318 13.67 -7.55 -13.44
N SER A 319 14.00 -6.37 -12.89
CA SER A 319 14.44 -6.22 -11.50
C SER A 319 13.31 -5.82 -10.56
N TYR A 320 12.34 -5.04 -11.04
CA TYR A 320 11.28 -4.43 -10.24
C TYR A 320 9.95 -5.16 -10.39
N HIS A 321 9.06 -5.00 -9.40
CA HIS A 321 7.74 -5.62 -9.37
C HIS A 321 6.76 -4.66 -8.71
N TRP A 322 5.68 -4.30 -9.41
CA TRP A 322 4.66 -3.44 -8.83
C TRP A 322 3.93 -4.17 -7.70
N HIS A 323 3.47 -3.41 -6.71
CA HIS A 323 2.76 -3.96 -5.56
C HIS A 323 1.86 -2.89 -4.92
N ILE A 324 0.93 -3.33 -4.07
CA ILE A 324 0.13 -2.45 -3.22
C ILE A 324 0.53 -2.68 -1.77
N GLU A 325 0.88 -1.62 -1.07
CA GLU A 325 1.12 -1.64 0.37
C GLU A 325 -0.10 -1.12 1.11
N ILE A 326 -0.64 -1.87 2.06
CA ILE A 326 -1.73 -1.46 2.96
C ILE A 326 -1.12 -1.29 4.35
N THR A 327 -1.32 -0.12 4.95
CA THR A 327 -0.69 0.28 6.22
C THR A 327 -1.75 0.70 7.24
N PRO A 328 -2.33 -0.25 7.99
CA PRO A 328 -3.29 0.06 9.04
C PRO A 328 -2.67 0.90 10.17
N ARG A 329 -3.37 1.95 10.56
CA ARG A 329 -2.96 2.89 11.62
C ARG A 329 -3.52 2.45 12.95
N THR A 330 -2.66 1.83 13.75
CA THR A 330 -2.93 1.31 15.10
C THR A 330 -1.98 1.89 16.15
N SER A 331 -1.01 2.69 15.70
CA SER A 331 -0.07 3.41 16.55
C SER A 331 0.39 4.69 15.84
N ILE A 332 0.72 5.68 16.65
CA ILE A 332 1.28 6.94 16.20
C ILE A 332 2.82 6.83 16.29
N PRO A 333 3.57 7.11 15.20
CA PRO A 333 5.03 7.18 15.25
C PRO A 333 5.50 8.14 16.34
N THR A 334 6.47 7.73 17.16
CA THR A 334 7.03 8.56 18.23
C THR A 334 8.33 9.24 17.77
N GLY A 335 8.92 10.08 18.63
CA GLY A 335 10.15 10.80 18.30
C GLY A 335 11.33 9.90 17.92
N PHE A 336 11.36 8.64 18.37
CA PHE A 336 12.37 7.68 17.94
C PHE A 336 12.18 7.29 16.47
N GLU A 337 10.98 6.89 16.07
CA GLU A 337 10.69 6.51 14.69
C GLU A 337 10.89 7.70 13.75
N LEU A 338 10.40 8.88 14.14
CA LEU A 338 10.55 10.11 13.34
C LEU A 338 12.00 10.59 13.23
N GLY A 339 12.81 10.43 14.30
CA GLY A 339 14.19 10.91 14.34
C GLY A 339 15.21 9.94 13.73
N SER A 340 14.94 8.63 13.76
CA SER A 340 15.88 7.60 13.28
C SER A 340 15.50 6.99 11.92
N GLY A 341 14.24 7.11 11.51
CA GLY A 341 13.70 6.38 10.35
C GLY A 341 13.43 4.90 10.62
N LEU A 342 13.79 4.37 11.80
CA LEU A 342 13.56 2.99 12.19
C LEU A 342 12.22 2.85 12.91
N PHE A 343 11.33 2.01 12.38
CA PHE A 343 10.03 1.76 12.98
C PHE A 343 10.12 0.71 14.09
N VAL A 344 9.30 0.88 15.14
CA VAL A 344 9.15 -0.12 16.19
C VAL A 344 7.82 -0.83 16.04
N ASN A 345 7.86 -2.13 15.80
CA ASN A 345 6.70 -2.97 15.70
C ASN A 345 6.50 -3.76 17.00
N THR A 346 5.32 -3.61 17.63
CA THR A 346 5.00 -4.29 18.89
C THR A 346 4.28 -5.62 18.69
N VAL A 347 3.91 -5.96 17.45
CA VAL A 347 3.26 -7.21 17.07
C VAL A 347 4.22 -8.01 16.19
N ALA A 348 4.46 -9.28 16.54
CA ALA A 348 5.26 -10.17 15.69
C ALA A 348 4.56 -10.35 14.33
N PRO A 349 5.26 -10.14 13.20
CA PRO A 349 4.68 -10.33 11.86
C PRO A 349 4.05 -11.71 11.66
N GLU A 350 4.63 -12.77 12.23
CA GLU A 350 4.13 -14.14 12.23
C GLU A 350 2.75 -14.24 12.91
N ALA A 351 2.63 -13.66 14.10
CA ALA A 351 1.37 -13.67 14.86
C ALA A 351 0.30 -12.80 14.21
N ALA A 352 0.69 -11.67 13.60
CA ALA A 352 -0.23 -10.84 12.82
C ALA A 352 -0.76 -11.60 11.59
N ALA A 353 0.14 -12.25 10.85
CA ALA A 353 -0.23 -13.04 9.67
C ALA A 353 -1.17 -14.19 10.03
N GLU A 354 -0.89 -14.91 11.13
CA GLU A 354 -1.75 -15.97 11.64
C GLU A 354 -3.14 -15.48 12.00
N LYS A 355 -3.25 -14.37 12.74
CA LYS A 355 -4.54 -13.78 13.10
C LYS A 355 -5.34 -13.36 11.87
N LEU A 356 -4.71 -12.72 10.88
CA LEU A 356 -5.37 -12.31 9.65
C LEU A 356 -5.85 -13.51 8.82
N ARG A 357 -5.02 -14.56 8.72
CA ARG A 357 -5.37 -15.78 7.99
C ARG A 357 -6.50 -16.57 8.66
N ASN A 358 -6.54 -16.58 9.98
CA ASN A 358 -7.56 -17.29 10.77
C ASN A 358 -8.85 -16.47 10.96
N ALA A 359 -8.86 -15.19 10.57
CA ALA A 359 -10.05 -14.35 10.65
C ALA A 359 -11.17 -14.94 9.77
N ALA A 360 -12.35 -15.13 10.37
CA ALA A 360 -13.56 -15.48 9.63
C ALA A 360 -14.01 -14.25 8.83
N ILE A 361 -14.20 -14.46 7.54
CA ILE A 361 -14.75 -13.48 6.60
C ILE A 361 -15.88 -14.16 5.83
N ASP A 362 -16.98 -13.42 5.63
CA ASP A 362 -18.16 -13.88 4.91
C ASP A 362 -18.01 -13.79 3.38
#